data_AF-A0A7V6YHL7-F1
#
_entry.id   AF-A0A7V6YHL7-F1
#
_cell.length_a   1.000
_cell.length_b   1.000
_cell.length_c   1.000
_cell.angle_alpha   90.00
_cell.angle_beta   90.00
_cell.angle_gamma   90.00
#
_symmetry.space_group_name_H-M   'P 1'
#
loop_
_entity.id
_entity.type
_entity.pdbx_description
1 polymer ?
#
loop_
_entity_poly.entity_id
_entity_poly.type
_entity_poly.pdbx_seq_one_letter_code
_entity_poly.pdbx_strand_id
1 'polypeptide(L)'
;VYYLLTQHKAPEELFNFQPIRGLKAIKEASVDIHGVGTLRIAVVHGLANARMICESVSKGKAPYHFIEIMACPGGCIAGGGQPRTSVPPADHVREKRIASMYQKDASYLLRESYENKELLELYQTFLKHPMSEFAHELLHTTYTSRAEKLVAKKLA
;
A
#
# COMPACT_ATOMS: atom_id res chain seq x y z
N VAL A 1 3.88 -4.98 9.99
CA VAL A 1 3.34 -6.36 9.95
C VAL A 1 4.43 -7.41 10.15
N TYR A 2 5.57 -7.34 9.45
CA TYR A 2 6.66 -8.32 9.59
C TYR A 2 7.08 -8.56 11.05
N TYR A 3 7.40 -7.49 11.80
CA TYR A 3 7.73 -7.60 13.22
C TYR A 3 6.59 -8.22 14.06
N LEU A 4 5.33 -7.87 13.79
CA LEU A 4 4.20 -8.44 14.55
C LEU A 4 4.06 -9.95 14.32
N LEU A 5 4.37 -10.44 13.12
CA LEU A 5 4.29 -11.85 12.77
C LEU A 5 5.51 -12.66 13.23
N THR A 6 6.70 -12.06 13.20
CA THR A 6 7.96 -12.78 13.40
C THR A 6 8.65 -12.46 14.71
N GLN A 7 8.28 -11.38 15.39
CA GLN A 7 9.01 -10.78 16.52
C GLN A 7 10.47 -10.41 16.21
N HIS A 8 10.79 -10.28 14.91
CA HIS A 8 12.11 -9.92 14.41
C HIS A 8 12.04 -8.69 13.52
N LYS A 9 13.16 -7.97 13.44
CA LYS A 9 13.33 -6.85 12.51
C LYS A 9 13.13 -7.34 11.08
N ALA A 10 12.49 -6.52 10.25
CA ALA A 10 12.41 -6.82 8.82
C ALA A 10 13.82 -6.87 8.19
N PRO A 11 14.12 -7.83 7.30
CA PRO A 11 15.33 -7.82 6.50
C PRO A 11 15.47 -6.51 5.71
N GLU A 12 16.71 -6.05 5.52
CA GLU A 12 16.99 -4.75 4.89
C GLU A 12 16.41 -4.67 3.47
N GLU A 13 16.37 -5.80 2.78
CA GLU A 13 15.81 -5.96 1.43
C GLU A 13 14.32 -5.59 1.37
N LEU A 14 13.57 -5.77 2.47
CA LEU A 14 12.15 -5.41 2.51
C LEU A 14 11.92 -3.91 2.54
N PHE A 15 12.86 -3.12 3.07
CA PHE A 15 12.78 -1.66 3.01
C PHE A 15 12.99 -1.13 1.59
N ASN A 16 13.73 -1.89 0.78
CA ASN A 16 13.95 -1.57 -0.62
C ASN A 16 13.41 -2.66 -1.56
N PHE A 17 12.19 -3.12 -1.31
CA PHE A 17 11.60 -4.25 -2.04
C PHE A 17 11.29 -3.90 -3.50
N GLN A 18 12.28 -4.08 -4.38
CA GLN A 18 12.26 -3.68 -5.79
C GLN A 18 11.09 -4.21 -6.63
N PRO A 19 10.61 -5.47 -6.46
CA PRO A 19 9.57 -6.03 -7.33
C PRO A 19 8.25 -5.23 -7.39
N ILE A 20 7.93 -4.45 -6.34
CA ILE A 20 6.73 -3.60 -6.29
C ILE A 20 7.01 -2.10 -6.52
N ARG A 21 8.26 -1.73 -6.84
CA ARG A 21 8.65 -0.36 -7.18
C ARG A 21 8.33 -0.03 -8.65
N GLY A 22 8.39 1.26 -8.98
CA GLY A 22 8.17 1.77 -10.32
C GLY A 22 6.71 2.01 -10.70
N LEU A 23 6.53 2.41 -11.96
CA LEU A 23 5.28 3.00 -12.49
C LEU A 23 4.39 1.99 -13.24
N LYS A 24 4.80 0.73 -13.36
CA LYS A 24 3.97 -0.32 -13.97
C LYS A 24 2.59 -0.36 -13.30
N ALA A 25 1.55 -0.49 -14.12
CA ALA A 25 0.16 -0.44 -13.70
C ALA A 25 -0.23 -1.55 -12.72
N ILE A 26 0.23 -2.78 -12.97
CA ILE A 26 0.06 -3.93 -12.08
C ILE A 26 1.45 -4.49 -11.80
N LYS A 27 1.79 -4.55 -10.51
CA LYS A 27 3.06 -5.08 -10.01
C LYS A 27 2.74 -6.24 -9.09
N GLU A 28 3.47 -7.33 -9.25
CA GLU A 28 3.25 -8.57 -8.53
C GLU A 28 4.57 -9.02 -7.93
N ALA A 29 4.51 -9.55 -6.73
CA ALA A 29 5.68 -10.06 -6.05
C ALA A 29 5.31 -11.19 -5.10
N SER A 30 6.31 -11.98 -4.76
CA SER A 30 6.23 -12.94 -3.67
C SER A 30 7.34 -12.65 -2.69
N VAL A 31 7.06 -12.78 -1.41
CA VAL A 31 8.02 -12.65 -0.32
C VAL A 31 7.87 -13.84 0.61
N ASP A 32 8.96 -14.55 0.86
CA ASP A 32 8.98 -15.62 1.85
C ASP A 32 9.22 -15.04 3.23
N ILE A 33 8.28 -15.29 4.14
CA ILE A 33 8.37 -14.84 5.53
C ILE A 33 8.58 -16.08 6.39
N HIS A 34 9.67 -16.12 7.15
CA HIS A 34 9.99 -17.24 8.02
C HIS A 34 8.85 -17.52 9.02
N GLY A 35 8.45 -18.79 9.14
CA GLY A 35 7.33 -19.21 9.99
C GLY A 35 5.93 -18.91 9.45
N VAL A 36 5.80 -18.15 8.35
CA VAL A 36 4.51 -17.77 7.74
C VAL A 36 4.34 -18.40 6.34
N GLY A 37 5.42 -18.50 5.57
CA GLY A 37 5.42 -19.02 4.19
C GLY A 37 5.46 -17.91 3.13
N THR A 38 5.14 -18.28 1.90
CA THR A 38 5.21 -17.38 0.74
C THR A 38 3.99 -16.47 0.66
N LEU A 39 4.20 -15.19 0.94
CA LEU A 39 3.18 -14.15 0.77
C LEU A 39 3.23 -13.58 -0.65
N ARG A 40 2.19 -13.87 -1.43
CA ARG A 40 1.96 -13.31 -2.78
C ARG A 40 1.17 -12.00 -2.69
N ILE A 41 1.69 -10.94 -3.30
CA ILE A 41 1.10 -9.60 -3.24
C ILE A 41 0.93 -8.97 -4.62
N ALA A 42 -0.02 -8.05 -4.74
CA ALA A 42 -0.21 -7.21 -5.91
C ALA A 42 -0.36 -5.72 -5.52
N VAL A 43 0.27 -4.84 -6.30
CA VAL A 43 0.10 -3.39 -6.22
C VAL A 43 -0.46 -2.88 -7.54
N VAL A 44 -1.61 -2.21 -7.48
CA VAL A 44 -2.43 -1.86 -8.63
C VAL A 44 -2.62 -0.35 -8.70
N HIS A 45 -2.17 0.27 -9.78
CA HIS A 45 -2.43 1.68 -10.08
C HIS A 45 -3.54 1.80 -11.12
N GLY A 46 -4.54 2.63 -10.87
CA GLY A 46 -5.64 2.90 -11.78
C GLY A 46 -6.85 1.98 -11.57
N LEU A 47 -8.05 2.58 -11.55
CA LEU A 47 -9.30 1.85 -11.30
C LEU A 47 -9.69 0.87 -12.42
N ALA A 48 -9.26 1.11 -13.66
CA ALA A 48 -9.44 0.15 -14.75
C ALA A 48 -8.69 -1.17 -14.47
N ASN A 49 -7.45 -1.08 -13.97
CA ASN A 49 -6.65 -2.23 -13.56
C ASN A 49 -7.20 -2.90 -12.30
N ALA A 50 -7.68 -2.09 -11.35
CA ALA A 50 -8.36 -2.60 -10.16
C ALA A 50 -9.55 -3.49 -10.52
N ARG A 51 -10.36 -3.09 -11.52
CA ARG A 51 -11.48 -3.91 -11.99
C ARG A 51 -11.03 -5.28 -12.50
N MET A 52 -9.97 -5.33 -13.32
CA MET A 52 -9.44 -6.61 -13.82
C MET A 52 -9.00 -7.53 -12.67
N ILE A 53 -8.34 -6.97 -11.65
CA ILE A 53 -7.90 -7.72 -10.48
C ILE A 53 -9.09 -8.21 -9.64
N CYS A 54 -10.08 -7.34 -9.37
CA CYS A 54 -11.30 -7.73 -8.65
C CYS A 54 -12.08 -8.82 -9.38
N GLU A 55 -12.17 -8.76 -10.72
CA GLU A 55 -12.81 -9.81 -11.52
C GLU A 55 -12.02 -11.14 -11.50
N SER A 56 -10.69 -11.09 -11.40
CA SER A 56 -9.87 -12.29 -11.23
C SER A 56 -10.06 -12.91 -9.84
N VAL A 57 -10.13 -12.08 -8.80
CA VAL A 57 -10.41 -12.50 -7.41
C VAL A 57 -11.79 -13.15 -7.31
N SER A 58 -12.84 -12.52 -7.86
CA SER A 58 -14.20 -13.06 -7.77
C SER A 58 -14.37 -14.40 -8.51
N LYS A 59 -13.55 -14.65 -9.53
CA LYS A 59 -13.49 -15.93 -10.27
C LYS A 59 -12.60 -16.98 -9.60
N GLY A 60 -11.98 -16.68 -8.45
CA GLY A 60 -11.04 -17.58 -7.77
C GLY A 60 -9.73 -17.81 -8.53
N LYS A 61 -9.35 -16.89 -9.43
CA LYS A 61 -8.16 -17.02 -10.29
C LYS A 61 -6.97 -16.19 -9.81
N ALA A 62 -7.19 -15.21 -8.93
CA ALA A 62 -6.12 -14.36 -8.42
C ALA A 62 -5.27 -15.11 -7.37
N PRO A 63 -3.94 -15.21 -7.54
CA PRO A 63 -3.08 -15.96 -6.62
C PRO A 63 -2.59 -15.13 -5.41
N TYR A 64 -3.21 -13.98 -5.12
CA TYR A 64 -2.70 -13.01 -4.16
C TYR A 64 -3.33 -13.18 -2.77
N HIS A 65 -2.52 -12.95 -1.74
CA HIS A 65 -2.96 -12.89 -0.34
C HIS A 65 -3.23 -11.45 0.09
N PHE A 66 -2.54 -10.47 -0.51
CA PHE A 66 -2.71 -9.06 -0.21
C PHE A 66 -2.65 -8.22 -1.49
N ILE A 67 -3.58 -7.27 -1.62
CA ILE A 67 -3.73 -6.43 -2.82
C ILE A 67 -3.86 -4.97 -2.36
N GLU A 68 -2.99 -4.11 -2.88
CA GLU A 68 -3.09 -2.66 -2.71
C GLU A 68 -3.60 -2.03 -4.01
N ILE A 69 -4.66 -1.20 -3.91
CA ILE A 69 -5.25 -0.49 -5.05
C ILE A 69 -5.12 1.00 -4.82
N MET A 70 -4.50 1.70 -5.78
CA MET A 70 -4.46 3.15 -5.84
C MET A 70 -5.21 3.65 -7.07
N ALA A 71 -6.06 4.67 -6.91
CA ALA A 71 -6.87 5.17 -8.02
C ALA A 71 -6.04 5.87 -9.12
N CYS A 72 -4.95 6.55 -8.75
CA CYS A 72 -4.15 7.34 -9.69
C CYS A 72 -3.03 6.50 -10.34
N PRO A 73 -2.74 6.69 -11.65
CA PRO A 73 -1.57 6.10 -12.29
C PRO A 73 -0.28 6.55 -11.61
N GLY A 74 0.55 5.61 -11.14
CA GLY A 74 1.78 5.94 -10.40
C GLY A 74 1.57 6.29 -8.93
N GLY A 75 0.37 6.09 -8.39
CA GLY A 75 0.04 6.32 -6.98
C GLY A 75 -0.19 7.79 -6.63
N CYS A 76 -0.19 8.09 -5.32
CA CYS A 76 -0.58 9.41 -4.80
C CYS A 76 0.28 10.57 -5.32
N ILE A 77 1.53 10.29 -5.72
CA ILE A 77 2.47 11.31 -6.22
C ILE A 77 2.02 11.98 -7.53
N ALA A 78 1.07 11.34 -8.21
CA ALA A 78 0.46 11.76 -9.47
C ALA A 78 -1.04 12.09 -9.31
N GLY A 79 -1.50 12.34 -8.09
CA GLY A 79 -2.88 12.74 -7.82
C GLY A 79 -3.28 14.03 -8.53
N GLY A 80 -4.56 14.19 -8.83
CA GLY A 80 -5.08 15.33 -9.61
C GLY A 80 -4.86 16.71 -8.99
N GLY A 81 -4.56 16.77 -7.68
CA GLY A 81 -4.23 18.00 -6.94
C GLY A 81 -2.74 18.36 -6.92
N GLN A 82 -1.87 17.56 -7.56
CA GLN A 82 -0.44 17.85 -7.61
C GLN A 82 -0.14 19.03 -8.55
N PRO A 83 0.99 19.75 -8.34
CA PRO A 83 1.38 20.86 -9.20
C PRO A 83 1.42 20.45 -10.68
N ARG A 84 0.74 21.26 -11.50
CA ARG A 84 0.71 21.10 -12.96
C ARG A 84 1.84 21.89 -13.57
N THR A 85 2.49 21.29 -14.55
CA THR A 85 3.46 21.96 -15.42
C THR A 85 2.78 22.45 -16.69
N SER A 86 3.45 23.32 -17.44
CA SER A 86 3.00 23.72 -18.79
C SER A 86 2.98 22.56 -19.78
N VAL A 87 3.71 21.48 -19.49
CA VAL A 87 3.72 20.23 -20.25
C VAL A 87 2.83 19.16 -19.59
N PRO A 88 2.29 18.20 -20.37
CA PRO A 88 1.51 17.08 -19.83
C PRO A 88 2.28 16.28 -18.77
N PRO A 89 1.58 15.61 -17.84
CA PRO A 89 2.21 14.73 -16.86
C PRO A 89 3.07 13.66 -17.53
N ALA A 90 4.38 13.72 -17.33
CA ALA A 90 5.34 12.77 -17.89
C ALA A 90 5.85 11.79 -16.82
N ASP A 91 6.21 10.56 -17.22
CA ASP A 91 6.78 9.56 -16.29
C ASP A 91 8.05 10.08 -15.62
N HIS A 92 8.96 10.73 -16.34
CA HIS A 92 10.21 11.24 -15.78
C HIS A 92 10.00 12.23 -14.61
N VAL A 93 8.92 13.00 -14.60
CA VAL A 93 8.58 13.90 -13.49
C VAL A 93 8.13 13.08 -12.27
N ARG A 94 7.30 12.06 -12.50
CA ARG A 94 6.81 11.15 -11.45
C ARG A 94 7.98 10.36 -10.85
N GLU A 95 8.87 9.85 -11.67
CA GLU A 95 10.09 9.14 -11.25
C GLU A 95 10.96 10.03 -10.38
N LYS A 96 11.20 11.29 -10.75
CA LYS A 96 11.95 12.24 -9.92
C LYS A 96 11.28 12.49 -8.55
N ARG A 97 9.96 12.65 -8.53
CA ARG A 97 9.21 12.83 -7.27
C ARG A 97 9.30 11.58 -6.38
N ILE A 98 9.18 10.39 -6.98
CA ILE A 98 9.33 9.09 -6.29
C ILE A 98 10.75 8.93 -5.75
N ALA A 99 11.78 9.23 -6.56
CA ALA A 99 13.18 9.11 -6.18
C ALA A 99 13.52 10.00 -4.98
N SER A 100 13.01 11.22 -4.94
CA SER A 100 13.17 12.12 -3.79
C SER A 100 12.62 11.51 -2.50
N MET A 101 11.43 10.89 -2.56
CA MET A 101 10.83 10.22 -1.40
C MET A 101 11.66 9.02 -0.94
N TYR A 102 12.16 8.19 -1.86
CA TYR A 102 13.01 7.04 -1.49
C TYR A 102 14.36 7.46 -0.96
N GLN A 103 14.98 8.50 -1.52
CA GLN A 103 16.21 9.06 -0.99
C GLN A 103 16.00 9.57 0.44
N LYS A 104 14.86 10.23 0.69
CA LYS A 104 14.54 10.72 2.04
C LYS A 104 14.28 9.57 3.01
N ASP A 105 13.50 8.58 2.62
CA ASP A 105 13.24 7.38 3.41
C ASP A 105 14.54 6.65 3.80
N ALA A 106 15.45 6.44 2.84
CA ALA A 106 16.74 5.79 3.08
C ALA A 106 17.68 6.59 4.00
N SER A 107 17.44 7.90 4.20
CA SER A 107 18.24 8.74 5.10
C SER A 107 17.89 8.54 6.59
N TYR A 108 16.76 7.91 6.90
CA TYR A 108 16.31 7.76 8.27
C TYR A 108 16.96 6.55 8.95
N LEU A 109 17.37 6.75 10.21
CA LEU A 109 17.85 5.67 11.08
C LEU A 109 16.72 4.73 11.50
N LEU A 110 15.56 5.30 11.84
CA LEU A 110 14.35 4.56 12.22
C LEU A 110 13.40 4.53 11.03
N ARG A 111 13.04 3.34 10.57
CA ARG A 111 12.21 3.15 9.37
C ARG A 111 11.02 2.23 9.60
N GLU A 112 10.93 1.60 10.77
CA GLU A 112 9.77 0.79 11.15
C GLU A 112 8.91 1.54 12.16
N SER A 113 7.60 1.59 11.92
CA SER A 113 6.68 2.39 12.74
C SER A 113 6.66 1.97 14.22
N TYR A 114 6.98 0.70 14.53
CA TYR A 114 7.01 0.22 15.92
C TYR A 114 8.25 0.69 16.69
N GLU A 115 9.27 1.22 16.02
CA GLU A 115 10.45 1.81 16.66
C GLU A 115 10.19 3.28 17.10
N ASN A 116 9.08 3.88 16.65
CA ASN A 116 8.75 5.27 16.97
C ASN A 116 8.28 5.38 18.44
N LYS A 117 9.06 6.08 19.26
CA LYS A 117 8.80 6.29 20.69
C LYS A 117 7.48 7.02 20.97
N GLU A 118 7.13 8.03 20.18
CA GLU A 118 5.88 8.77 20.35
C GLU A 118 4.67 7.88 20.07
N LEU A 119 4.77 7.01 19.06
CA LEU A 119 3.73 6.03 18.74
C LEU A 119 3.60 5.01 19.88
N LEU A 120 4.72 4.49 20.39
CA LEU A 120 4.71 3.55 21.51
C LEU A 120 4.07 4.17 22.76
N GLU A 121 4.41 5.41 23.09
CA GLU A 121 3.82 6.16 24.19
C GLU A 121 2.31 6.38 24.00
N LEU A 122 1.89 6.76 22.79
CA LEU A 122 0.47 6.91 22.44
C LEU A 122 -0.31 5.60 22.69
N TYR A 123 0.25 4.46 22.31
CA TYR A 123 -0.39 3.18 22.59
C TYR A 123 -0.38 2.86 24.09
N GLN A 124 0.75 3.00 24.79
CA GLN A 124 0.82 2.67 26.22
C GLN A 124 -0.09 3.53 27.10
N THR A 125 -0.24 4.83 26.77
CA THR A 125 -0.92 5.80 27.63
C THR A 125 -2.37 6.04 27.24
N PHE A 126 -2.74 5.80 25.97
CA PHE A 126 -4.05 6.17 25.45
C PHE A 126 -4.75 5.04 24.70
N LEU A 127 -4.14 4.49 23.64
CA LEU A 127 -4.80 3.49 22.77
C LEU A 127 -4.73 2.04 23.32
N LYS A 128 -4.02 1.82 24.43
CA LYS A 128 -3.69 0.55 25.08
C LYS A 128 -2.78 -0.35 24.23
N HIS A 129 -3.34 -1.08 23.27
CA HIS A 129 -2.61 -1.97 22.37
C HIS A 129 -3.27 -1.98 20.99
N PRO A 130 -2.55 -2.34 19.92
CA PRO A 130 -3.14 -2.54 18.61
C PRO A 130 -4.35 -3.50 18.70
N MET A 131 -5.42 -3.18 17.99
CA MET A 131 -6.68 -3.95 18.01
C MET A 131 -7.42 -3.97 19.36
N SER A 132 -7.08 -3.11 20.33
CA SER A 132 -7.93 -2.92 21.52
C SER A 132 -9.31 -2.39 21.11
N GLU A 133 -10.33 -2.57 21.95
CA GLU A 133 -11.67 -2.02 21.71
C GLU A 133 -11.62 -0.50 21.44
N PHE A 134 -10.83 0.22 22.22
CA PHE A 134 -10.68 1.66 22.09
C PHE A 134 -9.93 2.08 20.81
N ALA A 135 -8.88 1.34 20.44
CA ALA A 135 -8.19 1.56 19.15
C ALA A 135 -9.12 1.24 17.97
N HIS A 136 -9.99 0.23 18.10
CA HIS A 136 -10.98 -0.11 17.09
C HIS A 136 -11.99 1.03 16.90
N GLU A 137 -12.52 1.57 17.99
CA GLU A 137 -13.46 2.69 17.95
C GLU A 137 -12.89 3.92 17.23
N LEU A 138 -11.62 4.26 17.49
CA LEU A 138 -11.01 5.49 16.96
C LEU A 138 -10.34 5.34 15.60
N LEU A 139 -9.69 4.20 15.33
CA LEU A 139 -8.78 4.05 14.19
C LEU A 139 -9.31 3.07 13.13
N HIS A 140 -10.41 2.37 13.40
CA HIS A 140 -11.05 1.48 12.44
C HIS A 140 -12.34 2.10 11.91
N THR A 141 -12.79 1.59 10.77
CA THR A 141 -14.00 2.06 10.13
C THR A 141 -14.72 0.89 9.47
N THR A 142 -15.97 1.13 9.07
CA THR A 142 -16.77 0.16 8.33
C THR A 142 -17.19 0.76 6.99
N TYR A 143 -17.41 -0.11 6.00
CA TYR A 143 -17.85 0.30 4.68
C TYR A 143 -19.25 -0.27 4.41
N THR A 144 -20.14 0.57 3.88
CA THR A 144 -21.48 0.16 3.46
C THR A 144 -21.51 -0.01 1.94
N SER A 145 -21.97 -1.17 1.46
CA SER A 145 -22.15 -1.39 0.03
C SER A 145 -23.14 -0.38 -0.55
N ARG A 146 -22.77 0.23 -1.67
CA ARG A 146 -23.64 1.10 -2.48
C ARG A 146 -23.75 0.61 -3.92
N ALA A 147 -23.42 -0.66 -4.16
CA ALA A 147 -23.38 -1.24 -5.51
C ALA A 147 -24.73 -1.10 -6.24
N GLU A 148 -25.84 -1.30 -5.53
CA GLU A 148 -27.20 -1.17 -6.08
C GLU A 148 -27.56 0.27 -6.49
N LYS A 149 -26.86 1.27 -5.96
CA LYS A 149 -27.09 2.70 -6.24
C LYS A 149 -26.20 3.22 -7.37
N LEU A 150 -25.31 2.39 -7.92
CA LEU A 150 -24.31 2.80 -8.91
C LEU A 150 -24.45 1.98 -10.19
N VAL A 151 -24.47 2.66 -11.34
CA VAL A 151 -24.39 1.98 -12.64
C VAL A 151 -22.92 1.85 -13.02
N ALA A 152 -22.38 0.63 -12.95
CA ALA A 152 -21.00 0.37 -13.34
C ALA A 152 -20.83 0.63 -14.85
N LYS A 153 -19.85 1.47 -15.21
CA LYS A 153 -19.46 1.67 -16.61
C LYS A 153 -19.06 0.32 -17.23
N LYS A 154 -19.57 -0.02 -18.41
CA LYS A 154 -19.13 -1.24 -19.12
C LYS A 154 -17.65 -1.10 -19.51
N LEU A 155 -16.91 -2.20 -19.43
CA LEU A 155 -15.56 -2.25 -20.01
C LEU A 155 -15.73 -2.07 -21.53
N ALA A 156 -14.97 -1.13 -22.10
CA ALA A 156 -14.89 -0.92 -23.54
C ALA A 156 -13.85 -1.87 -24.13
#